data_AF-A0A2E9R4V1-F1
#
_entry.id   AF-A0A2E9R4V1-F1
#
_cell.length_a   1.000
_cell.length_b   1.000
_cell.length_c   1.000
_cell.angle_alpha   90.00
_cell.angle_beta   90.00
_cell.angle_gamma   90.00
#
_symmetry.space_group_name_H-M   'P 1'
#
loop_
_entity.id
_entity.type
_entity.pdbx_description
1 polymer ?
#
loop_
_entity_poly.entity_id
_entity_poly.type
_entity_poly.pdbx_seq_one_letter_code
_entity_poly.pdbx_strand_id
1 'polypeptide(L)'
;MDIGSIIKAPMEDSDWIKKCALIGLMMLVPIVGVFNLLGWAVECFEVRRNGGRELPPANFSYLGKGFSLFLSFLPIYIVFIVAVVGLGFVIKMVLGGGEMTPQKLQMVATLTSAVMGICGLAMYIAIPAIWYVHLAEGRSWASAQVGSIIRVITKNVGNYFMLVLIFFLAGIIAQLGVIACGVGLLITSPLSMAIMSYATADFRA
;
A
#
# COMPACT_ATOMS: atom_id res chain seq x y z
N MET A 1 -16.73 -10.56 -3.50
CA MET A 1 -15.94 -10.56 -2.25
C MET A 1 -16.84 -9.97 -1.19
N ASP A 2 -16.99 -10.59 -0.01
CA ASP A 2 -17.76 -9.98 1.07
C ASP A 2 -16.84 -9.12 1.94
N ILE A 3 -16.99 -7.80 1.84
CA ILE A 3 -16.18 -6.80 2.57
C ILE A 3 -16.29 -7.02 4.09
N GLY A 4 -17.49 -7.31 4.59
CA GLY A 4 -17.72 -7.48 6.02
C GLY A 4 -16.94 -8.67 6.58
N SER A 5 -16.97 -9.80 5.87
CA SER A 5 -16.20 -10.99 6.25
C SER A 5 -14.68 -10.73 6.23
N ILE A 6 -14.16 -10.04 5.21
CA ILE A 6 -12.71 -9.80 5.06
C ILE A 6 -12.17 -8.88 6.15
N ILE A 7 -12.92 -7.83 6.52
CA ILE A 7 -12.50 -6.90 7.58
C ILE A 7 -12.50 -7.60 8.95
N LYS A 8 -13.47 -8.49 9.21
CA LYS A 8 -13.58 -9.22 10.47
C LYS A 8 -12.60 -10.38 10.58
N ALA A 9 -12.19 -10.97 9.46
CA ALA A 9 -11.39 -12.20 9.45
C ALA A 9 -10.11 -12.13 10.31
N PRO A 10 -9.28 -11.07 10.27
CA PRO A 10 -8.12 -10.96 11.18
C PRO A 10 -8.49 -10.91 12.67
N MET A 11 -9.70 -10.45 13.01
CA MET A 11 -10.20 -10.33 14.39
C MET A 11 -10.83 -11.64 14.90
N GLU A 12 -10.99 -12.65 14.05
CA GLU A 12 -11.46 -13.99 14.47
C GLU A 12 -10.40 -14.73 15.31
N ASP A 13 -9.12 -14.34 15.20
CA ASP A 13 -8.02 -14.86 16.01
C ASP A 13 -8.11 -14.33 17.45
N SER A 14 -8.16 -15.21 18.46
CA SER A 14 -8.28 -14.78 19.87
C SER A 14 -7.14 -13.88 20.35
N ASP A 15 -5.96 -14.03 19.77
CA ASP A 15 -4.75 -13.26 20.09
C ASP A 15 -4.50 -12.10 19.11
N TRP A 16 -5.49 -11.71 18.30
CA TRP A 16 -5.28 -10.69 17.25
C TRP A 16 -4.70 -9.38 17.79
N ILE A 17 -5.20 -8.90 18.94
CA ILE A 17 -4.71 -7.67 19.59
C ILE A 17 -3.25 -7.84 19.97
N LYS A 18 -2.91 -8.97 20.59
CA LYS A 18 -1.54 -9.27 21.04
C LYS A 18 -0.58 -9.34 19.86
N LYS A 19 -0.95 -10.07 18.80
CA LYS A 19 -0.13 -10.20 17.58
C LYS A 19 0.06 -8.85 16.88
N CYS A 20 -1.01 -8.07 16.73
CA CYS A 20 -0.94 -6.73 16.15
C CYS A 20 -0.08 -5.80 17.01
N ALA A 21 -0.30 -5.75 18.33
CA ALA A 21 0.48 -4.89 19.23
C ALA A 21 1.97 -5.23 19.21
N LEU A 22 2.33 -6.51 19.15
CA LEU A 22 3.73 -6.92 19.04
C LEU A 22 4.35 -6.52 17.69
N ILE A 23 3.66 -6.77 16.56
CA ILE A 23 4.14 -6.32 15.24
C ILE A 23 4.24 -4.79 15.19
N GLY A 24 3.27 -4.06 15.74
CA GLY A 24 3.30 -2.61 15.84
C GLY A 24 4.45 -2.10 16.70
N LEU A 25 4.73 -2.76 17.83
CA LEU A 25 5.89 -2.43 18.67
C LEU A 25 7.20 -2.63 17.90
N MET A 26 7.29 -3.68 17.07
CA MET A 26 8.46 -3.90 16.20
C MET A 26 8.62 -2.77 15.18
N MET A 27 7.54 -2.14 14.70
CA MET A 27 7.60 -0.98 13.80
C MET A 27 8.26 0.25 14.41
N LEU A 28 8.36 0.35 15.75
CA LEU A 28 9.10 1.43 16.40
C LEU A 28 10.59 1.40 16.07
N VAL A 29 11.13 0.23 15.68
CA VAL A 29 12.47 0.13 15.14
C VAL A 29 12.45 0.63 13.69
N PRO A 30 13.10 1.76 13.37
CA PRO A 30 13.09 2.30 12.02
C PRO A 30 13.63 1.29 11.01
N ILE A 31 13.09 1.31 9.80
CA ILE A 31 13.50 0.48 8.66
C ILE A 31 13.20 -1.02 8.88
N VAL A 32 13.86 -1.66 9.86
CA VAL A 32 13.70 -3.09 10.19
C VAL A 32 12.26 -3.40 10.58
N GLY A 33 11.65 -2.59 11.44
CA GLY A 33 10.26 -2.77 11.85
C GLY A 33 9.26 -2.65 10.70
N VAL A 34 9.49 -1.69 9.80
CA VAL A 34 8.64 -1.46 8.62
C VAL A 34 8.75 -2.62 7.64
N PHE A 35 9.97 -3.10 7.36
CA PHE A 35 10.15 -4.29 6.51
C PHE A 35 9.55 -5.53 7.15
N ASN A 36 9.69 -5.70 8.46
CA ASN A 36 9.07 -6.84 9.12
C ASN A 36 7.53 -6.80 9.03
N LEU A 37 6.91 -5.62 9.19
CA LEU A 37 5.46 -5.45 8.98
C LEU A 37 5.06 -5.84 7.54
N LEU A 38 5.77 -5.31 6.54
CA LEU A 38 5.50 -5.63 5.13
C LEU A 38 5.60 -7.13 4.86
N GLY A 39 6.59 -7.79 5.45
CA GLY A 39 6.75 -9.24 5.34
C GLY A 39 5.67 -10.02 6.07
N TRP A 40 5.25 -9.54 7.25
CA TRP A 40 4.14 -10.13 7.99
C TRP A 40 2.83 -10.01 7.20
N ALA A 41 2.64 -8.95 6.42
CA ALA A 41 1.53 -8.84 5.48
C ALA A 41 1.58 -9.92 4.39
N VAL A 42 2.76 -10.20 3.82
CA VAL A 42 2.96 -11.33 2.88
C VAL A 42 2.58 -12.66 3.54
N GLU A 43 2.99 -12.87 4.79
CA GLU A 43 2.65 -14.08 5.54
C GLU A 43 1.14 -14.20 5.80
N CYS A 44 0.46 -13.10 6.15
CA CYS A 44 -1.00 -13.06 6.28
C CYS A 44 -1.69 -13.51 4.99
N PHE A 45 -1.19 -13.07 3.84
CA PHE A 45 -1.71 -13.52 2.55
C PHE A 45 -1.50 -15.03 2.34
N GLU A 46 -0.31 -15.56 2.63
CA GLU A 46 -0.01 -16.98 2.47
C GLU A 46 -0.90 -17.86 3.37
N VAL A 47 -1.05 -17.48 4.64
CA VAL A 47 -1.93 -18.17 5.58
C VAL A 47 -3.36 -18.17 5.08
N ARG A 48 -3.89 -17.01 4.68
CA ARG A 48 -5.26 -16.90 4.16
C ARG A 48 -5.46 -17.70 2.88
N ARG A 49 -4.50 -17.63 1.96
CA ARG A 49 -4.54 -18.37 0.68
C ARG A 49 -4.53 -19.88 0.89
N ASN A 50 -3.88 -20.35 1.95
CA ASN A 50 -3.86 -21.76 2.36
C ASN A 50 -5.09 -22.17 3.20
N GLY A 51 -6.10 -21.29 3.33
CA GLY A 51 -7.34 -21.56 4.08
C GLY A 51 -7.23 -21.34 5.59
N GLY A 52 -6.10 -20.84 6.07
CA GLY A 52 -5.91 -20.45 7.46
C GLY A 52 -6.71 -19.20 7.83
N ARG A 53 -7.07 -19.11 9.11
CA ARG A 53 -7.78 -17.96 9.69
C ARG A 53 -6.96 -17.19 10.71
N GLU A 54 -6.03 -17.88 11.38
CA GLU A 54 -5.18 -17.30 12.41
C GLU A 54 -4.14 -16.35 11.81
N LEU A 55 -3.86 -15.27 12.53
CA LEU A 55 -2.79 -14.37 12.16
C LEU A 55 -1.42 -15.03 12.38
N PRO A 56 -0.41 -14.75 11.53
CA PRO A 56 0.92 -15.29 11.72
C PRO A 56 1.52 -14.84 13.06
N PRO A 57 2.41 -15.65 13.67
CA PRO A 57 3.05 -15.29 14.93
C PRO A 57 3.85 -13.99 14.78
N ALA A 58 3.78 -13.13 15.80
CA ALA A 58 4.50 -11.87 15.83
C ALA A 58 5.99 -12.11 16.15
N ASN A 59 6.85 -12.10 15.12
CA ASN A 59 8.30 -12.26 15.23
C ASN A 59 9.01 -11.51 14.07
N PHE A 60 10.36 -11.52 14.06
CA PHE A 60 11.19 -10.83 13.06
C PHE A 60 11.54 -11.66 11.81
N SER A 61 10.93 -12.85 11.62
CA SER A 61 11.32 -13.78 10.56
C SER A 61 10.88 -13.33 9.16
N TYR A 62 10.10 -12.25 9.05
CA TYR A 62 9.47 -11.84 7.79
C TYR A 62 10.24 -10.77 7.02
N LEU A 63 11.36 -10.29 7.53
CA LEU A 63 12.18 -9.23 6.92
C LEU A 63 12.46 -9.44 5.43
N GLY A 64 12.84 -10.66 5.04
CA GLY A 64 13.12 -10.99 3.63
C GLY A 64 11.89 -10.85 2.72
N LYS A 65 10.72 -11.30 3.19
CA LYS A 65 9.44 -11.16 2.48
C LYS A 65 9.05 -9.69 2.35
N GLY A 66 9.29 -8.89 3.39
CA GLY A 66 9.01 -7.47 3.39
C GLY A 66 9.90 -6.65 2.46
N PHE A 67 11.18 -6.99 2.40
CA PHE A 67 12.11 -6.41 1.43
C PHE A 67 11.70 -6.73 -0.01
N SER A 68 11.28 -7.98 -0.27
CA SER A 68 10.74 -8.40 -1.57
C SER A 68 9.49 -7.61 -1.96
N LEU A 69 8.54 -7.43 -1.03
CA LEU A 69 7.35 -6.64 -1.28
C LEU A 69 7.68 -5.16 -1.53
N PHE A 70 8.63 -4.59 -0.79
CA PHE A 70 9.10 -3.22 -1.02
C PHE A 70 9.73 -3.05 -2.42
N LEU A 71 10.58 -3.99 -2.85
CA LEU A 71 11.16 -4.00 -4.20
C LEU A 71 10.08 -4.01 -5.29
N SER A 72 8.95 -4.67 -5.02
CA SER A 72 7.85 -4.73 -5.98
C SER A 72 7.22 -3.35 -6.28
N PHE A 73 7.27 -2.41 -5.33
CA PHE A 73 6.78 -1.03 -5.49
C PHE A 73 7.86 -0.05 -5.95
N LEU A 74 9.14 -0.43 -5.91
CA LEU A 74 10.25 0.47 -6.21
C LEU A 74 10.15 1.10 -7.61
N PRO A 75 9.86 0.37 -8.71
CA PRO A 75 9.70 0.98 -10.03
C PRO A 75 8.66 2.10 -10.11
N ILE A 76 7.46 1.90 -9.56
CA ILE A 76 6.42 2.93 -9.62
C ILE A 76 6.79 4.15 -8.77
N TYR A 77 7.45 3.96 -7.63
CA TYR A 77 7.98 5.07 -6.83
C TYR A 77 9.08 5.85 -7.56
N ILE A 78 9.98 5.17 -8.27
CA ILE A 78 11.00 5.84 -9.08
C ILE A 78 10.34 6.67 -10.18
N VAL A 79 9.39 6.10 -10.93
CA VAL A 79 8.64 6.83 -11.97
C VAL A 79 7.93 8.03 -11.38
N PHE A 80 7.30 7.88 -10.21
CA PHE A 80 6.65 8.98 -9.52
C PHE A 80 7.65 10.08 -9.15
N ILE A 81 8.75 9.76 -8.45
CA ILE A 81 9.78 10.73 -8.05
C ILE A 81 10.34 11.45 -9.28
N VAL A 82 10.66 10.73 -10.36
CA VAL A 82 11.15 11.31 -11.61
C VAL A 82 10.11 12.23 -12.23
N ALA A 83 8.82 11.86 -12.22
CA ALA A 83 7.74 12.72 -12.70
C ALA A 83 7.63 13.99 -11.87
N VAL A 84 7.72 13.90 -10.54
CA VAL A 84 7.65 15.06 -9.63
C VAL A 84 8.84 16.01 -9.83
N VAL A 85 10.06 15.46 -9.78
CA VAL A 85 11.30 16.24 -9.91
C VAL A 85 11.43 16.79 -11.33
N GLY A 86 11.14 15.97 -12.34
CA GLY A 86 11.17 16.34 -13.74
C GLY A 86 10.16 17.42 -14.08
N LEU A 87 8.93 17.35 -13.56
CA LEU A 87 7.93 18.40 -13.71
C LEU A 87 8.42 19.72 -13.09
N GLY A 88 8.98 19.67 -11.88
CA GLY A 88 9.59 20.85 -11.25
C GLY A 88 10.73 21.47 -12.08
N PHE A 89 11.53 20.64 -12.75
CA PHE A 89 12.62 21.10 -13.62
C PHE A 89 12.11 21.71 -14.94
N VAL A 90 11.19 21.03 -15.62
CA VAL A 90 10.55 21.52 -16.86
C VAL A 90 9.90 22.88 -16.62
N ILE A 91 9.20 23.02 -15.49
CA ILE A 91 8.57 24.27 -15.11
C ILE A 91 9.60 25.40 -14.94
N LYS A 92 10.73 25.15 -14.27
CA LYS A 92 11.80 26.14 -14.12
C LYS A 92 12.39 26.56 -15.48
N MET A 93 12.53 25.62 -16.42
CA MET A 93 13.02 25.91 -17.76
C MET A 93 12.01 26.72 -18.59
N VAL A 94 10.72 26.36 -18.54
CA VAL A 94 9.66 27.06 -19.29
C VAL A 94 9.42 28.49 -18.76
N LEU A 95 9.55 28.70 -17.44
CA LEU A 95 9.48 30.04 -16.86
C LEU A 95 10.75 30.88 -17.09
N GLY A 96 11.79 30.28 -17.69
CA GLY A 96 12.92 30.99 -18.27
C GLY A 96 13.76 31.75 -17.26
N GLY A 97 14.26 31.11 -16.20
CA GLY A 97 15.38 31.56 -15.35
C GLY A 97 15.34 32.96 -14.71
N GLY A 98 14.34 33.79 -15.04
CA GLY A 98 14.15 35.15 -14.54
C GLY A 98 13.30 35.15 -13.28
N GLU A 99 13.17 36.33 -12.68
CA GLU A 99 12.43 36.51 -11.43
C GLU A 99 11.02 35.90 -11.54
N MET A 100 10.73 34.94 -10.66
CA MET A 100 9.40 34.38 -10.52
C MET A 100 8.49 35.46 -9.93
N THR A 101 7.64 36.05 -10.76
CA THR A 101 6.53 36.84 -10.24
C THR A 101 5.60 35.94 -9.42
N PRO A 102 4.94 36.47 -8.38
CA PRO A 102 4.00 35.70 -7.57
C PRO A 102 2.92 34.98 -8.41
N GLN A 103 2.43 35.61 -9.49
CA GLN A 103 1.43 34.98 -10.37
C GLN A 103 1.99 33.76 -11.14
N LYS A 104 3.23 33.81 -11.62
CA LYS A 104 3.87 32.68 -12.33
C LYS A 104 4.11 31.51 -11.39
N LEU A 105 4.54 31.80 -10.15
CA LEU A 105 4.74 30.78 -9.12
C LEU A 105 3.41 30.10 -8.74
N GLN A 106 2.31 30.86 -8.61
CA GLN A 106 1.00 30.30 -8.27
C GLN A 106 0.40 29.43 -9.39
N MET A 107 0.56 29.84 -10.65
CA MET A 107 0.14 29.04 -11.81
C MET A 107 0.88 27.70 -11.85
N VAL A 108 2.19 27.74 -11.63
CA VAL A 108 3.05 26.56 -11.52
C VAL A 108 2.65 25.65 -10.37
N ALA A 109 2.42 26.21 -9.19
CA ALA A 109 2.03 25.44 -8.02
C ALA A 109 0.70 24.72 -8.27
N THR A 110 -0.26 25.40 -8.90
CA THR A 110 -1.57 24.83 -9.25
C THR A 110 -1.44 23.70 -10.26
N LEU A 111 -0.71 23.90 -11.36
CA LEU A 111 -0.51 22.86 -12.38
C LEU A 111 0.23 21.65 -11.83
N THR A 112 1.27 21.89 -11.02
CA THR A 112 2.02 20.81 -10.35
C THR A 112 1.09 20.03 -9.43
N SER A 113 0.26 20.72 -8.64
CA SER A 113 -0.69 20.08 -7.71
C SER A 113 -1.74 19.25 -8.44
N ALA A 114 -2.24 19.72 -9.59
CA ALA A 114 -3.21 18.99 -10.40
C ALA A 114 -2.61 17.69 -10.97
N VAL A 115 -1.40 17.75 -11.55
CA VAL A 115 -0.70 16.57 -12.06
C VAL A 115 -0.40 15.59 -10.93
N MET A 116 0.06 16.10 -9.78
CA MET A 116 0.32 15.28 -8.59
C MET A 116 -0.94 14.58 -8.08
N GLY A 117 -2.08 15.26 -8.09
CA GLY A 117 -3.37 14.68 -7.71
C GLY A 117 -3.78 13.52 -8.63
N ILE A 118 -3.65 13.71 -9.95
CA ILE A 118 -3.97 12.66 -10.93
C ILE A 118 -3.02 11.48 -10.80
N CYS A 119 -1.71 11.72 -10.71
CA CYS A 119 -0.72 10.67 -10.51
C CYS A 119 -0.93 9.92 -9.19
N GLY A 120 -1.27 10.63 -8.12
CA GLY A 120 -1.59 10.05 -6.82
C GLY A 120 -2.81 9.14 -6.88
N LEU A 121 -3.88 9.58 -7.56
CA LEU A 121 -5.08 8.77 -7.75
C LEU A 121 -4.79 7.52 -8.61
N ALA A 122 -4.03 7.67 -9.68
CA ALA A 122 -3.62 6.56 -10.53
C ALA A 122 -2.79 5.52 -9.74
N MET A 123 -1.86 5.97 -8.91
CA MET A 123 -1.11 5.08 -8.02
C MET A 123 -2.01 4.40 -6.99
N TYR A 124 -2.93 5.15 -6.39
CA TYR A 124 -3.87 4.60 -5.42
C TYR A 124 -4.68 3.44 -6.01
N ILE A 125 -5.16 3.61 -7.25
CA ILE A 125 -5.86 2.56 -7.98
C ILE A 125 -4.90 1.43 -8.37
N ALA A 126 -3.62 1.68 -8.65
CA ALA A 126 -2.66 0.66 -9.06
C ALA A 126 -2.09 -0.19 -7.91
N ILE A 127 -2.02 0.34 -6.69
CA ILE A 127 -1.42 -0.34 -5.52
C ILE A 127 -2.01 -1.73 -5.27
N PRO A 128 -3.35 -1.92 -5.22
CA PRO A 128 -3.92 -3.26 -4.96
C PRO A 128 -3.58 -4.27 -6.07
N ALA A 129 -3.50 -3.83 -7.33
CA ALA A 129 -3.07 -4.68 -8.44
C ALA A 129 -1.58 -5.05 -8.34
N ILE A 130 -0.70 -4.11 -7.98
CA ILE A 130 0.73 -4.39 -7.76
C ILE A 130 0.89 -5.39 -6.61
N TRP A 131 0.16 -5.17 -5.52
CA TRP A 131 0.12 -6.05 -4.35
C TRP A 131 -0.31 -7.47 -4.76
N TYR A 132 -1.37 -7.60 -5.57
CA TYR A 132 -1.82 -8.88 -6.11
C TYR A 132 -0.78 -9.53 -7.04
N VAL A 133 -0.20 -8.80 -7.99
CA VAL A 133 0.80 -9.37 -8.91
C VAL A 133 2.04 -9.86 -8.16
N HIS A 134 2.44 -9.19 -7.09
CA HIS A 134 3.55 -9.64 -6.26
C HIS A 134 3.19 -10.91 -5.47
N LEU A 135 2.09 -10.87 -4.72
CA LEU A 135 1.71 -11.94 -3.80
C LEU A 135 1.14 -13.17 -4.51
N ALA A 136 0.29 -12.95 -5.51
CA ALA A 136 -0.44 -14.01 -6.19
C ALA A 136 0.38 -14.69 -7.29
N GLU A 137 1.14 -13.90 -8.07
CA GLU A 137 1.94 -14.37 -9.19
C GLU A 137 3.44 -14.52 -8.88
N GLY A 138 3.89 -14.11 -7.68
CA GLY A 138 5.28 -14.29 -7.22
C GLY A 138 6.30 -13.38 -7.91
N ARG A 139 5.86 -12.26 -8.50
CA ARG A 139 6.74 -11.38 -9.29
C ARG A 139 7.43 -10.33 -8.41
N SER A 140 8.76 -10.41 -8.26
CA SER A 140 9.55 -9.50 -7.40
C SER A 140 9.54 -8.03 -7.86
N TRP A 141 9.35 -7.76 -9.16
CA TRP A 141 9.30 -6.41 -9.75
C TRP A 141 7.89 -6.09 -10.30
N ALA A 142 6.86 -6.36 -9.50
CA ALA A 142 5.46 -6.31 -9.93
C ALA A 142 5.07 -4.95 -10.56
N SER A 143 5.52 -3.82 -10.00
CA SER A 143 5.14 -2.50 -10.53
C SER A 143 5.75 -2.13 -11.88
N ALA A 144 6.84 -2.78 -12.30
CA ALA A 144 7.38 -2.61 -13.65
C ALA A 144 6.50 -3.26 -14.74
N GLN A 145 5.59 -4.14 -14.34
CA GLN A 145 4.81 -4.98 -15.26
C GLN A 145 3.44 -4.39 -15.50
N VAL A 146 3.44 -3.22 -16.13
CA VAL A 146 2.23 -2.42 -16.42
C VAL A 146 1.16 -3.26 -17.14
N GLY A 147 1.57 -4.15 -18.04
CA GLY A 147 0.65 -5.06 -18.74
C GLY A 147 -0.07 -6.05 -17.79
N SER A 148 0.59 -6.56 -16.76
CA SER A 148 -0.03 -7.44 -15.76
C SER A 148 -0.97 -6.64 -14.85
N ILE A 149 -0.58 -5.43 -14.47
CA ILE A 149 -1.41 -4.53 -13.64
C ILE A 149 -2.71 -4.19 -14.36
N ILE A 150 -2.62 -3.73 -15.62
CA ILE A 150 -3.81 -3.41 -16.43
C ILE A 150 -4.69 -4.65 -16.62
N ARG A 151 -4.09 -5.83 -16.83
CA ARG A 151 -4.83 -7.09 -16.94
C ARG A 151 -5.62 -7.39 -15.67
N VAL A 152 -5.01 -7.27 -14.50
CA VAL A 152 -5.68 -7.50 -13.21
C VAL A 152 -6.86 -6.54 -13.01
N ILE A 153 -6.69 -5.26 -13.38
CA ILE A 153 -7.73 -4.24 -13.27
C ILE A 153 -8.89 -4.53 -14.24
N THR A 154 -8.58 -4.90 -15.48
CA THR A 154 -9.57 -5.02 -16.56
C THR A 154 -10.29 -6.37 -16.61
N LYS A 155 -9.65 -7.45 -16.15
CA LYS A 155 -10.22 -8.81 -16.21
C LYS A 155 -11.47 -8.96 -15.33
N ASN A 156 -11.50 -8.30 -14.17
CA ASN A 156 -12.65 -8.36 -13.27
C ASN A 156 -12.86 -7.02 -12.54
N VAL A 157 -13.36 -6.03 -13.28
CA VAL A 157 -13.54 -4.66 -12.79
C VAL A 157 -14.42 -4.60 -11.53
N GLY A 158 -15.48 -5.43 -11.46
CA GLY A 158 -16.39 -5.48 -10.31
C GLY A 158 -15.70 -5.97 -9.03
N ASN A 159 -14.97 -7.10 -9.12
CA ASN A 159 -14.19 -7.57 -7.97
C ASN A 159 -13.01 -6.65 -7.65
N TYR A 160 -12.41 -6.03 -8.66
CA TYR A 160 -11.31 -5.10 -8.46
C TYR A 160 -11.75 -3.84 -7.73
N PHE A 161 -12.93 -3.31 -8.06
CA PHE A 161 -13.52 -2.19 -7.33
C PHE A 161 -13.74 -2.53 -5.85
N MET A 162 -14.22 -3.75 -5.54
CA MET A 162 -14.32 -4.20 -4.15
C MET A 162 -12.95 -4.29 -3.46
N LEU A 163 -11.92 -4.78 -4.15
CA LEU A 163 -10.55 -4.83 -3.62
C LEU A 163 -10.03 -3.41 -3.28
N VAL A 164 -10.19 -2.46 -4.19
CA VAL A 164 -9.83 -1.04 -3.97
C VAL A 164 -10.60 -0.46 -2.78
N LEU A 165 -11.91 -0.74 -2.69
CA LEU A 165 -12.72 -0.26 -1.58
C LEU A 165 -12.27 -0.84 -0.23
N ILE A 166 -11.87 -2.12 -0.18
CA ILE A 166 -11.31 -2.72 1.05
C ILE A 166 -9.98 -2.06 1.42
N PHE A 167 -9.10 -1.80 0.45
CA PHE A 167 -7.86 -1.07 0.68
C PHE A 167 -8.13 0.36 1.20
N PHE A 168 -9.18 1.01 0.71
CA PHE A 168 -9.64 2.31 1.21
C PHE A 168 -10.09 2.25 2.66
N LEU A 169 -10.96 1.30 2.98
CA LEU A 169 -11.46 1.11 4.35
C LEU A 169 -10.33 0.72 5.31
N ALA A 170 -9.42 -0.16 4.90
CA ALA A 170 -8.23 -0.49 5.68
C ALA A 170 -7.33 0.75 5.90
N GLY A 171 -7.20 1.62 4.89
CA GLY A 171 -6.51 2.90 5.04
C GLY A 171 -7.15 3.80 6.11
N ILE A 172 -8.49 3.89 6.15
CA ILE A 172 -9.20 4.62 7.20
C ILE A 172 -8.93 4.01 8.58
N ILE A 173 -8.98 2.68 8.70
CA ILE A 173 -8.69 1.97 9.96
C ILE A 173 -7.28 2.31 10.46
N ALA A 174 -6.27 2.29 9.59
CA ALA A 174 -4.90 2.68 9.96
C ALA A 174 -4.83 4.12 10.51
N GLN A 175 -5.58 5.04 9.91
CA GLN A 175 -5.58 6.46 10.33
C GLN A 175 -6.32 6.69 11.66
N LEU A 176 -7.30 5.84 12.03
CA LEU A 176 -7.94 5.93 13.35
C LEU A 176 -6.94 5.76 14.50
N GLY A 177 -5.84 5.04 14.26
CA GLY A 177 -4.76 4.89 15.24
C GLY A 177 -4.05 6.20 15.61
N VAL A 178 -4.00 7.16 14.68
CA VAL A 178 -3.44 8.50 14.91
C VAL A 178 -4.35 9.28 15.86
N ILE A 179 -5.66 9.18 15.67
CA ILE A 179 -6.67 9.84 16.51
C ILE A 179 -6.63 9.27 17.93
N ALA A 180 -6.37 7.97 18.08
CA ALA A 180 -6.18 7.28 19.35
C ALA A 180 -4.75 7.45 19.93
N CYS A 181 -4.27 8.69 20.00
CA CYS A 181 -3.02 9.11 20.67
C CYS A 181 -1.74 8.42 20.19
N GLY A 182 -1.69 7.94 18.93
CA GLY A 182 -0.51 7.27 18.35
C GLY A 182 -0.27 5.85 18.87
N VAL A 183 -0.69 5.51 20.09
CA VAL A 183 -0.67 4.11 20.58
C VAL A 183 -1.61 3.24 19.76
N GLY A 184 -2.75 3.80 19.32
CA GLY A 184 -3.65 3.11 18.41
C GLY A 184 -2.99 2.74 17.07
N LEU A 185 -1.95 3.46 16.64
CA LEU A 185 -1.20 3.17 15.42
C LEU A 185 -0.52 1.79 15.47
N LEU A 186 -0.09 1.35 16.67
CA LEU A 186 0.57 0.06 16.89
C LEU A 186 -0.37 -1.12 16.63
N ILE A 187 -1.67 -0.94 16.80
CA ILE A 187 -2.65 -2.02 16.56
C ILE A 187 -3.30 -1.87 15.19
N THR A 188 -3.70 -0.65 14.84
CA THR A 188 -4.44 -0.37 13.60
C THR A 188 -3.59 -0.53 12.35
N SER A 189 -2.29 -0.23 12.37
CA SER A 189 -1.44 -0.40 11.18
C SER A 189 -1.25 -1.86 10.81
N PRO A 190 -0.84 -2.76 11.73
CA PRO A 190 -0.74 -4.18 11.43
C PRO A 190 -2.09 -4.78 11.05
N LEU A 191 -3.16 -4.44 11.77
CA LEU A 191 -4.51 -4.88 11.43
C LEU A 191 -4.90 -4.51 9.99
N SER A 192 -4.62 -3.28 9.57
CA SER A 192 -4.93 -2.81 8.22
C SER A 192 -4.14 -3.56 7.15
N MET A 193 -2.87 -3.88 7.42
CA MET A 193 -2.03 -4.70 6.53
C MET A 193 -2.55 -6.14 6.42
N ALA A 194 -3.02 -6.72 7.52
CA ALA A 194 -3.65 -8.05 7.50
C ALA A 194 -4.94 -8.05 6.66
N ILE A 195 -5.80 -7.04 6.83
CA ILE A 195 -7.03 -6.88 6.02
C ILE A 195 -6.69 -6.77 4.53
N MET A 196 -5.74 -5.92 4.15
CA MET A 196 -5.30 -5.77 2.75
C MET A 196 -4.78 -7.09 2.16
N SER A 197 -4.03 -7.85 2.96
CA SER A 197 -3.45 -9.14 2.55
C SER A 197 -4.52 -10.22 2.40
N TYR A 198 -5.49 -10.28 3.32
CA TYR A 198 -6.62 -11.19 3.22
C TYR A 198 -7.53 -10.84 2.04
N ALA A 199 -7.76 -9.55 1.79
CA ALA A 199 -8.52 -9.09 0.62
C ALA A 199 -7.83 -9.51 -0.69
N THR A 200 -6.51 -9.42 -0.73
CA THR A 200 -5.72 -9.85 -1.90
C THR A 200 -5.75 -11.36 -2.08
N ALA A 201 -5.76 -12.15 -1.00
CA ALA A 201 -5.87 -13.60 -1.06
C ALA A 201 -7.25 -14.08 -1.56
N ASP A 202 -8.32 -13.41 -1.14
CA ASP A 202 -9.69 -13.71 -1.54
C ASP A 202 -10.06 -13.15 -2.92
N PHE A 203 -9.23 -12.25 -3.47
CA PHE A 203 -9.43 -11.67 -4.79
C PHE A 203 -9.12 -12.69 -5.89
N ARG A 204 -10.11 -12.88 -6.79
CA ARG A 204 -9.99 -13.73 -7.98
C ARG A 204 -9.94 -12.83 -9.21
N ALA A 205 -8.75 -12.68 -9.78
CA ALA A 205 -8.50 -11.95 -11.02
C ALA A 205 -9.20 -12.61 -12.20
#